data_AF-A0AAW2KGB0-F1
#
_entry.id   AF-A0AAW2KGB0-F1
#
_cell.length_a   1.000
_cell.length_b   1.000
_cell.length_c   1.000
_cell.angle_alpha   90.00
_cell.angle_beta   90.00
_cell.angle_gamma   90.00
#
_symmetry.space_group_name_H-M   'P 1'
#
loop_
_entity.id
_entity.type
_entity.pdbx_description
1 polymer ?
#
loop_
_entity_poly.entity_id
_entity_poly.type
_entity_poly.pdbx_seq_one_letter_code
_entity_poly.pdbx_strand_id
1 'polypeptide(L)'
;MGARRSGNYESSIWDDDYVQSLTSPYTAKEYVEQAEKLRRPVKMIIDETEDLLDQLELIDNLQRLDISNHFQDRIEKILDSIYRTVECDDKHKERDLYVTALQFRLLRQHGYHVPQEVFCSFMEEDGNFMECLADDVKGILSLYEASFLSLEGETILDLAKDFSTRHLSQRLDQITEPSLADQVRHALELPLHWRVQKLEAKWFIGIYESRFDANLILLELAKLDFNIVQAKYQDEIKQMSRWYKETGLPDKLRFARHRLAECFLWALGFTPEPHFGYARKILTKIAVLITIMDDIYDVYGTLDELEVFTQTIERWDINALDRLPEYMRICFLALFNCANEMAYDVLRDQDFNIISNLRKLWAELSRAYHLEATWYHSGYFPSTEEYLNTAWVSISGPVLLFHAYFCITNPINKGELQSLEKYPGIIHWPSMVLRLTDDLGTTSGEIRKGDVPKSIQCYMHETGCSEEDARKYIKHLIDATLKKMNKDILIEKPVKNFRTTAMNLARIALCMYQFGDGFGIPHHETKKNLVSLIVKPIPMP
;
A
#
# COMPACT_ATOMS: atom_id res chain seq x y z
N MET A 1 -21.14 29.97 22.74
CA MET A 1 -20.14 29.02 22.22
C MET A 1 -20.49 27.65 22.77
N GLY A 2 -20.87 26.69 21.92
CA GLY A 2 -21.12 25.32 22.33
C GLY A 2 -19.83 24.62 22.78
N ALA A 3 -19.96 23.56 23.56
CA ALA A 3 -18.81 22.72 23.93
C ALA A 3 -18.25 22.04 22.68
N ARG A 4 -16.93 22.13 22.47
CA ARG A 4 -16.21 21.44 21.39
C ARG A 4 -16.03 19.97 21.74
N ARG A 5 -16.23 19.07 20.77
CA ARG A 5 -15.85 17.66 20.92
C ARG A 5 -14.32 17.52 20.85
N SER A 6 -13.80 16.43 21.40
CA SER A 6 -12.40 16.05 21.32
C SER A 6 -12.30 14.55 21.07
N GLY A 7 -11.39 14.15 20.18
CA GLY A 7 -11.09 12.75 19.90
C GLY A 7 -10.28 12.06 21.00
N ASN A 8 -9.87 12.80 22.05
CA ASN A 8 -9.03 12.32 23.16
C ASN A 8 -7.78 11.58 22.69
N TYR A 9 -7.06 12.18 21.74
CA TYR A 9 -5.91 11.55 21.10
C TYR A 9 -4.70 11.47 22.03
N GLU A 10 -4.08 10.30 22.06
CA GLU A 10 -2.80 10.08 22.73
C GLU A 10 -1.65 10.73 21.94
N SER A 11 -0.60 11.16 22.65
CA SER A 11 0.60 11.72 22.05
C SER A 11 1.32 10.74 21.11
N SER A 12 2.17 11.27 20.23
CA SER A 12 3.06 10.43 19.41
C SER A 12 4.03 9.64 20.30
N ILE A 13 4.36 8.42 19.89
CA ILE A 13 5.46 7.64 20.50
C ILE A 13 6.84 8.09 20.00
N TRP A 14 6.87 8.84 18.91
CA TRP A 14 8.09 9.35 18.30
C TRP A 14 8.39 10.72 18.88
N ASP A 15 9.47 10.78 19.65
CA ASP A 15 10.05 12.00 20.15
C ASP A 15 10.95 12.67 19.09
N ASP A 16 10.92 14.01 19.02
CA ASP A 16 11.69 14.77 18.04
C ASP A 16 13.20 14.58 18.25
N ASP A 17 13.67 14.61 19.50
CA ASP A 17 15.09 14.42 19.81
C ASP A 17 15.53 13.00 19.44
N TYR A 18 14.69 11.99 19.70
CA TYR A 18 14.93 10.63 19.23
C TYR A 18 15.05 10.55 17.71
N VAL A 19 14.10 11.12 16.95
CA VAL A 19 14.15 11.13 15.47
C VAL A 19 15.42 11.83 14.98
N GLN A 20 15.76 12.99 15.53
CA GLN A 20 16.96 13.73 15.15
C GLN A 20 18.26 12.98 15.52
N SER A 21 18.23 12.13 16.55
CA SER A 21 19.38 11.33 16.99
C SER A 21 19.70 10.12 16.11
N LEU A 22 18.78 9.68 15.23
CA LEU A 22 18.99 8.46 14.40
C LEU A 22 20.27 8.56 13.56
N THR A 23 21.20 7.63 13.68
CA THR A 23 22.42 7.63 12.85
C THR A 23 22.61 6.30 12.16
N SER A 24 23.10 6.33 10.91
CA SER A 24 23.44 5.14 10.15
C SER A 24 24.81 5.27 9.50
N PRO A 25 25.71 4.27 9.68
CA PRO A 25 27.00 4.26 8.99
C PRO A 25 26.84 4.04 7.47
N TYR A 26 25.69 3.50 7.03
CA TYR A 26 25.41 3.16 5.63
C TYR A 26 25.15 4.37 4.71
N THR A 27 25.38 5.59 5.21
CA THR A 27 25.45 6.82 4.42
C THR A 27 26.81 6.98 3.71
N ALA A 28 27.84 6.23 4.14
CA ALA A 28 29.17 6.32 3.56
C ALA A 28 29.22 5.77 2.13
N LYS A 29 30.00 6.44 1.27
CA LYS A 29 30.18 6.10 -0.15
C LYS A 29 30.72 4.67 -0.35
N GLU A 30 31.53 4.18 0.58
CA GLU A 30 32.14 2.84 0.56
C GLU A 30 31.09 1.72 0.47
N TYR A 31 29.97 1.84 1.18
CA TYR A 31 28.89 0.86 1.14
C TYR A 31 28.17 0.84 -0.21
N VAL A 32 27.97 2.02 -0.82
CA VAL A 32 27.40 2.11 -2.17
C VAL A 32 28.35 1.47 -3.19
N GLU A 33 29.65 1.72 -3.09
CA GLU A 33 30.65 1.08 -3.95
C GLU A 33 30.73 -0.44 -3.75
N GLN A 34 30.57 -0.93 -2.52
CA GLN A 34 30.48 -2.36 -2.23
C GLN A 34 29.22 -2.99 -2.85
N ALA A 35 28.05 -2.34 -2.73
CA ALA A 35 26.83 -2.80 -3.37
C ALA A 35 26.98 -2.90 -4.91
N GLU A 36 27.61 -1.91 -5.54
CA GLU A 36 27.90 -1.96 -6.99
C GLU A 36 28.84 -3.11 -7.37
N LYS A 37 29.82 -3.44 -6.51
CA LYS A 37 30.70 -4.60 -6.72
C LYS A 37 29.91 -5.91 -6.66
N LEU A 38 28.99 -6.05 -5.71
CA LEU A 38 28.13 -7.24 -5.57
C LEU A 38 27.11 -7.38 -6.69
N ARG A 39 26.65 -6.29 -7.31
CA ARG A 39 25.72 -6.35 -8.46
C ARG A 39 26.32 -7.03 -9.68
N ARG A 40 27.64 -7.01 -9.87
CA ARG A 40 28.31 -7.63 -11.03
C ARG A 40 28.19 -9.17 -11.04
N PRO A 41 28.59 -9.89 -9.98
CA PRO A 41 28.39 -11.34 -9.94
C PRO A 41 26.91 -11.73 -9.96
N VAL A 42 26.00 -10.94 -9.36
CA VAL A 42 24.56 -11.21 -9.48
C VAL A 42 24.07 -11.15 -10.93
N LYS A 43 24.58 -10.19 -11.73
CA LYS A 43 24.31 -10.16 -13.18
C LYS A 43 24.79 -11.45 -13.85
N MET A 44 25.98 -11.93 -13.54
CA MET A 44 26.49 -13.18 -14.10
C MET A 44 25.61 -14.38 -13.74
N ILE A 45 25.20 -14.49 -12.47
CA ILE A 45 24.27 -15.54 -12.02
C ILE A 45 22.98 -15.53 -12.85
N ILE A 46 22.39 -14.35 -13.05
CA ILE A 46 21.17 -14.19 -13.86
C ILE A 46 21.38 -14.61 -15.32
N ASP A 47 22.53 -14.25 -15.92
CA ASP A 47 22.82 -14.60 -17.33
C ASP A 47 23.15 -16.10 -17.52
N GLU A 48 23.72 -16.75 -16.51
CA GLU A 48 24.17 -18.15 -16.57
C GLU A 48 23.08 -19.15 -16.17
N THR A 49 21.97 -18.69 -15.58
CA THR A 49 20.86 -19.55 -15.18
C THR A 49 19.97 -19.84 -16.39
N GLU A 50 20.01 -21.07 -16.89
CA GLU A 50 19.30 -21.50 -18.11
C GLU A 50 18.04 -22.34 -17.84
N ASP A 51 18.04 -23.16 -16.77
CA ASP A 51 16.90 -24.01 -16.43
C ASP A 51 15.67 -23.17 -16.04
N LEU A 52 14.49 -23.58 -16.52
CA LEU A 52 13.24 -22.83 -16.31
C LEU A 52 12.91 -22.65 -14.82
N LEU A 53 13.01 -23.73 -14.04
CA LEU A 53 12.67 -23.67 -12.63
C LEU A 53 13.67 -22.80 -11.88
N ASP A 54 14.97 -22.97 -12.16
CA ASP A 54 16.02 -22.15 -11.55
C ASP A 54 15.86 -20.65 -11.91
N GLN A 55 15.49 -20.33 -13.16
CA GLN A 55 15.19 -18.95 -13.58
C GLN A 55 14.01 -18.36 -12.80
N LEU A 56 12.93 -19.12 -12.64
CA LEU A 56 11.74 -18.67 -11.90
C LEU A 56 12.06 -18.47 -10.41
N GLU A 57 12.74 -19.42 -9.76
CA GLU A 57 13.15 -19.31 -8.36
C GLU A 57 14.13 -18.16 -8.15
N LEU A 58 15.07 -17.94 -9.07
CA LEU A 58 16.01 -16.81 -9.00
C LEU A 58 15.25 -15.47 -9.08
N ILE A 59 14.32 -15.33 -10.02
CA ILE A 59 13.51 -14.12 -10.14
C ILE A 59 12.67 -13.88 -8.88
N ASP A 60 12.05 -14.93 -8.34
CA ASP A 60 11.28 -14.84 -7.09
C ASP A 60 12.15 -14.40 -5.91
N ASN A 61 13.33 -15.01 -5.76
CA ASN A 61 14.29 -14.65 -4.72
C ASN A 61 14.75 -13.19 -4.87
N LEU A 62 15.07 -12.73 -6.08
CA LEU A 62 15.47 -11.33 -6.33
C LEU A 62 14.35 -10.35 -5.96
N GLN A 63 13.09 -10.68 -6.24
CA GLN A 63 11.94 -9.84 -5.90
C GLN A 63 11.66 -9.82 -4.41
N ARG A 64 11.65 -10.99 -3.76
CA ARG A 64 11.38 -11.13 -2.33
C ARG A 64 12.52 -10.60 -1.46
N LEU A 65 13.76 -10.61 -1.95
CA LEU A 65 14.90 -9.93 -1.32
C LEU A 65 14.95 -8.42 -1.62
N ASP A 66 14.03 -7.92 -2.46
CA ASP A 66 13.93 -6.51 -2.88
C ASP A 66 15.22 -5.94 -3.51
N ILE A 67 15.87 -6.77 -4.34
CA ILE A 67 17.04 -6.39 -5.13
C ILE A 67 16.78 -6.49 -6.64
N SER A 68 15.59 -6.95 -7.06
CA SER A 68 15.17 -7.07 -8.46
C SER A 68 15.21 -5.75 -9.23
N ASN A 69 15.01 -4.62 -8.55
CA ASN A 69 15.05 -3.28 -9.16
C ASN A 69 16.39 -2.95 -9.82
N HIS A 70 17.48 -3.58 -9.40
CA HIS A 70 18.81 -3.40 -9.99
C HIS A 70 19.01 -4.20 -11.30
N PHE A 71 18.06 -5.07 -11.64
CA PHE A 71 18.17 -6.05 -12.72
C PHE A 71 16.91 -6.13 -13.60
N GLN A 72 16.04 -5.11 -13.59
CA GLN A 72 14.74 -5.12 -14.28
C GLN A 72 14.86 -5.55 -15.75
N ASP A 73 15.76 -4.94 -16.54
CA ASP A 73 15.94 -5.26 -17.96
C ASP A 73 16.28 -6.74 -18.24
N ARG A 74 16.92 -7.42 -17.28
CA ARG A 74 17.30 -8.84 -17.40
C ARG A 74 16.15 -9.74 -17.02
N ILE A 75 15.46 -9.40 -15.93
CA ILE A 75 14.26 -10.10 -15.48
C ILE A 75 13.19 -10.05 -16.58
N GLU A 76 12.96 -8.88 -17.17
CA GLU A 76 12.00 -8.72 -18.28
C GLU A 76 12.34 -9.58 -19.48
N LYS A 77 13.62 -9.66 -19.88
CA LYS A 77 14.05 -10.53 -20.99
C LYS A 77 13.81 -12.01 -20.71
N ILE A 78 14.07 -12.47 -19.49
CA ILE A 78 13.84 -13.87 -19.10
C ILE A 78 12.34 -14.16 -19.12
N LEU A 79 11.52 -13.30 -18.50
CA LEU A 79 10.06 -13.47 -18.47
C LEU A 79 9.44 -13.40 -19.87
N ASP A 80 9.93 -12.52 -20.76
CA ASP A 80 9.54 -12.47 -22.17
C ASP A 80 9.82 -13.79 -22.89
N SER A 81 10.99 -14.39 -22.64
CA SER A 81 11.36 -15.68 -23.21
C SER A 81 10.45 -16.79 -22.70
N ILE A 82 10.25 -16.85 -21.37
CA ILE A 82 9.38 -17.83 -20.72
C ILE A 82 7.94 -17.72 -21.25
N TYR A 83 7.39 -16.50 -21.35
CA TYR A 83 6.04 -16.25 -21.83
C TYR A 83 5.81 -16.77 -23.26
N ARG A 84 6.78 -16.54 -24.16
CA ARG A 84 6.69 -17.02 -25.55
C ARG A 84 6.72 -18.55 -25.66
N THR A 85 7.38 -19.22 -24.72
CA THR A 85 7.40 -20.69 -24.67
C THR A 85 6.08 -21.26 -24.17
N VAL A 86 5.38 -20.57 -23.24
CA VAL A 86 4.06 -20.98 -22.74
C VAL A 86 3.01 -21.04 -23.86
N GLU A 87 3.05 -20.11 -24.83
CA GLU A 87 2.15 -20.14 -26.00
C GLU A 87 2.38 -21.35 -26.92
N CYS A 88 3.53 -22.01 -26.79
CA CYS A 88 3.97 -23.10 -27.67
C CYS A 88 3.91 -24.50 -27.02
N ASP A 89 3.57 -24.61 -25.73
CA ASP A 89 3.71 -25.88 -25.00
C ASP A 89 2.51 -26.82 -25.19
N ASP A 90 2.83 -28.10 -25.35
CA ASP A 90 1.92 -29.17 -25.72
C ASP A 90 0.96 -29.52 -24.56
N LYS A 91 -0.30 -29.84 -24.85
CA LYS A 91 -1.33 -30.16 -23.85
C LYS A 91 -1.07 -31.49 -23.10
N HIS A 92 0.02 -32.19 -23.42
CA HIS A 92 0.31 -33.56 -23.00
C HIS A 92 1.55 -33.72 -22.12
N LYS A 93 2.23 -32.65 -21.70
CA LYS A 93 3.27 -32.75 -20.66
C LYS A 93 2.66 -32.83 -19.26
N GLU A 94 3.15 -33.76 -18.44
CA GLU A 94 2.93 -33.71 -16.99
C GLU A 94 3.46 -32.37 -16.46
N ARG A 95 2.56 -31.55 -15.91
CA ARG A 95 2.90 -30.25 -15.36
C ARG A 95 3.07 -30.37 -13.86
N ASP A 96 4.17 -29.81 -13.35
CA ASP A 96 4.40 -29.67 -11.93
C ASP A 96 3.60 -28.48 -11.38
N LEU A 97 2.90 -28.67 -10.26
CA LEU A 97 2.02 -27.64 -9.67
C LEU A 97 2.82 -26.42 -9.22
N TYR A 98 3.97 -26.66 -8.57
CA TYR A 98 4.84 -25.60 -8.08
C TYR A 98 5.37 -24.73 -9.22
N VAL A 99 5.93 -25.34 -10.28
CA VAL A 99 6.44 -24.62 -11.46
C VAL A 99 5.32 -23.84 -12.14
N THR A 100 4.16 -24.46 -12.36
CA THR A 100 3.03 -23.81 -13.06
C THR A 100 2.52 -22.60 -12.29
N ALA A 101 2.31 -22.75 -10.97
CA ALA A 101 1.82 -21.67 -10.13
C ALA A 101 2.85 -20.53 -9.98
N LEU A 102 4.13 -20.85 -9.82
CA LEU A 102 5.21 -19.86 -9.75
C LEU A 102 5.33 -19.08 -11.06
N GLN A 103 5.35 -19.77 -12.20
CA GLN A 103 5.38 -19.16 -13.53
C GLN A 103 4.17 -18.24 -13.75
N PHE A 104 2.96 -18.72 -13.46
CA PHE A 104 1.74 -17.93 -13.56
C PHE A 104 1.81 -16.65 -12.72
N ARG A 105 2.22 -16.76 -11.46
CA ARG A 105 2.34 -15.63 -10.54
C ARG A 105 3.33 -14.60 -11.07
N LEU A 106 4.56 -15.01 -11.40
CA LEU A 106 5.60 -14.09 -11.85
C LEU A 106 5.21 -13.40 -13.16
N LEU A 107 4.64 -14.12 -14.12
CA LEU A 107 4.17 -13.55 -15.38
C LEU A 107 3.04 -12.52 -15.14
N ARG A 108 2.01 -12.85 -14.36
CA ARG A 108 0.93 -11.88 -14.09
C ARG A 108 1.40 -10.66 -13.29
N GLN A 109 2.30 -10.83 -12.32
CA GLN A 109 2.91 -9.72 -11.59
C GLN A 109 3.59 -8.73 -12.53
N HIS A 110 4.28 -9.23 -13.56
CA HIS A 110 4.93 -8.42 -14.59
C HIS A 110 4.00 -7.91 -15.70
N GLY A 111 2.70 -8.22 -15.63
CA GLY A 111 1.68 -7.69 -16.54
C GLY A 111 1.46 -8.53 -17.80
N TYR A 112 1.98 -9.76 -17.84
CA TYR A 112 1.64 -10.71 -18.90
C TYR A 112 0.24 -11.28 -18.66
N HIS A 113 -0.51 -11.45 -19.75
CA HIS A 113 -1.82 -12.10 -19.68
C HIS A 113 -1.64 -13.61 -19.76
N VAL A 114 -1.79 -14.29 -18.62
CA VAL A 114 -1.77 -15.76 -18.53
C VAL A 114 -3.17 -16.24 -18.14
N PRO A 115 -3.84 -17.09 -18.94
CA PRO A 115 -5.18 -17.60 -18.65
C PRO A 115 -5.22 -18.46 -17.37
N GLN A 116 -6.34 -18.46 -16.64
CA GLN A 116 -6.53 -19.34 -15.47
C GLN A 116 -6.58 -20.84 -15.85
N GLU A 117 -6.88 -21.13 -17.11
CA GLU A 117 -7.00 -22.47 -17.68
C GLU A 117 -5.67 -23.25 -17.68
N VAL A 118 -4.54 -22.59 -17.39
CA VAL A 118 -3.27 -23.28 -17.13
C VAL A 118 -3.37 -24.24 -15.95
N PHE A 119 -4.34 -24.04 -15.04
CA PHE A 119 -4.57 -24.89 -13.88
C PHE A 119 -5.54 -26.07 -14.13
N CYS A 120 -6.19 -26.15 -15.30
CA CYS A 120 -7.14 -27.23 -15.59
C CYS A 120 -6.50 -28.64 -15.53
N SER A 121 -5.19 -28.77 -15.76
CA SER A 121 -4.48 -30.05 -15.63
C SER A 121 -4.40 -30.58 -14.20
N PHE A 122 -4.70 -29.74 -13.20
CA PHE A 122 -4.70 -30.07 -11.78
C PHE A 122 -6.10 -30.29 -11.22
N MET A 123 -7.11 -30.40 -12.10
CA MET A 123 -8.52 -30.52 -11.73
C MET A 123 -9.09 -31.88 -12.16
N GLU A 124 -10.02 -32.39 -11.37
CA GLU A 124 -10.81 -33.58 -11.66
C GLU A 124 -11.95 -33.27 -12.66
N GLU A 125 -12.61 -34.32 -13.17
CA GLU A 125 -13.72 -34.18 -14.13
C GLU A 125 -14.92 -33.42 -13.56
N ASP A 126 -15.09 -33.39 -12.24
CA ASP A 126 -16.15 -32.65 -11.56
C ASP A 126 -15.85 -31.14 -11.41
N GLY A 127 -14.65 -30.70 -11.79
CA GLY A 127 -14.20 -29.32 -11.72
C GLY A 127 -13.56 -28.91 -10.39
N ASN A 128 -13.25 -29.85 -9.49
CA ASN A 128 -12.48 -29.57 -8.27
C ASN A 128 -10.98 -29.83 -8.47
N PHE A 129 -10.12 -29.22 -7.65
CA PHE A 129 -8.69 -29.55 -7.65
C PHE A 129 -8.45 -30.98 -7.11
N MET A 130 -7.54 -31.70 -7.75
CA MET A 130 -7.22 -33.09 -7.39
C MET A 130 -6.73 -33.19 -5.94
N GLU A 131 -7.38 -34.00 -5.11
CA GLU A 131 -7.00 -34.15 -3.69
C GLU A 131 -5.61 -34.81 -3.53
N CYS A 132 -5.09 -35.51 -4.54
CA CYS A 132 -3.73 -36.06 -4.51
C CYS A 132 -2.64 -34.98 -4.48
N LEU A 133 -2.95 -33.73 -4.83
CA LEU A 133 -2.03 -32.59 -4.71
C LEU A 133 -1.78 -32.19 -3.24
N ALA A 134 -2.62 -32.65 -2.31
CA ALA A 134 -2.58 -32.30 -0.89
C ALA A 134 -1.24 -32.56 -0.22
N ASP A 135 -0.41 -33.46 -0.76
CA ASP A 135 0.91 -33.81 -0.21
C ASP A 135 2.03 -32.88 -0.67
N ASP A 136 1.86 -32.17 -1.79
CA ASP A 136 2.82 -31.17 -2.28
C ASP A 136 2.58 -29.81 -1.62
N VAL A 137 3.04 -29.65 -0.38
CA VAL A 137 2.88 -28.40 0.38
C VAL A 137 3.54 -27.22 -0.34
N LYS A 138 4.68 -27.43 -1.03
CA LYS A 138 5.40 -26.37 -1.76
C LYS A 138 4.58 -25.91 -2.97
N GLY A 139 4.03 -26.85 -3.74
CA GLY A 139 3.13 -26.54 -4.86
C GLY A 139 1.83 -25.88 -4.44
N ILE A 140 1.21 -26.34 -3.35
CA ILE A 140 -0.01 -25.72 -2.81
C ILE A 140 0.26 -24.30 -2.32
N LEU A 141 1.39 -24.04 -1.66
CA LEU A 141 1.78 -22.69 -1.26
C LEU A 141 1.94 -21.78 -2.48
N SER A 142 2.59 -22.25 -3.55
CA SER A 142 2.68 -21.48 -4.80
C SER A 142 1.31 -21.25 -5.45
N LEU A 143 0.42 -22.24 -5.43
CA LEU A 143 -0.96 -22.11 -5.94
C LEU A 143 -1.75 -21.09 -5.13
N TYR A 144 -1.63 -21.11 -3.79
CA TYR A 144 -2.21 -20.12 -2.90
C TYR A 144 -1.76 -18.71 -3.31
N GLU A 145 -0.46 -18.47 -3.42
CA GLU A 145 0.07 -17.16 -3.78
C GLU A 145 -0.34 -16.71 -5.18
N ALA A 146 -0.40 -17.64 -6.13
CA ALA A 146 -0.88 -17.39 -7.49
C ALA A 146 -2.36 -16.99 -7.53
N SER A 147 -3.21 -17.58 -6.69
CA SER A 147 -4.65 -17.34 -6.67
C SER A 147 -5.04 -15.89 -6.35
N PHE A 148 -4.18 -15.14 -5.66
CA PHE A 148 -4.40 -13.71 -5.34
C PHE A 148 -4.13 -12.76 -6.50
N LEU A 149 -3.63 -13.28 -7.63
CA LEU A 149 -3.58 -12.57 -8.91
C LEU A 149 -4.84 -12.78 -9.75
N SER A 150 -5.90 -13.33 -9.15
CA SER A 150 -7.21 -13.45 -9.78
C SER A 150 -7.78 -12.11 -10.22
N LEU A 151 -8.47 -12.17 -11.35
CA LEU A 151 -9.27 -11.11 -11.93
C LEU A 151 -10.75 -11.41 -11.66
N GLU A 152 -11.58 -10.39 -11.72
CA GLU A 152 -13.03 -10.56 -11.62
C GLU A 152 -13.55 -11.49 -12.73
N GLY A 153 -14.19 -12.60 -12.32
CA GLY A 153 -14.75 -13.63 -13.21
C GLY A 153 -13.93 -14.92 -13.31
N GLU A 154 -12.77 -15.00 -12.65
CA GLU A 154 -11.88 -16.17 -12.72
C GLU A 154 -12.18 -17.22 -11.65
N THR A 155 -13.20 -18.04 -11.91
CA THR A 155 -13.69 -19.06 -10.96
C THR A 155 -12.67 -20.15 -10.65
N ILE A 156 -11.75 -20.51 -11.56
CA ILE A 156 -10.72 -21.54 -11.30
C ILE A 156 -9.76 -21.04 -10.23
N LEU A 157 -9.41 -19.74 -10.24
CA LEU A 157 -8.53 -19.18 -9.22
C LEU A 157 -9.23 -19.00 -7.88
N ASP A 158 -10.55 -18.78 -7.87
CA ASP A 158 -11.36 -18.82 -6.65
C ASP A 158 -11.33 -20.22 -6.03
N LEU A 159 -11.53 -21.27 -6.84
CA LEU A 159 -11.40 -22.66 -6.40
C LEU A 159 -9.97 -22.98 -5.93
N ALA A 160 -8.95 -22.46 -6.62
CA ALA A 160 -7.55 -22.64 -6.25
C ALA A 160 -7.25 -22.01 -4.89
N LYS A 161 -7.79 -20.81 -4.64
CA LYS A 161 -7.67 -20.10 -3.36
C LYS A 161 -8.31 -20.91 -2.23
N ASP A 162 -9.53 -21.40 -2.43
CA ASP A 162 -10.26 -22.17 -1.41
C ASP A 162 -9.57 -23.51 -1.12
N PHE A 163 -9.20 -24.25 -2.16
CA PHE A 163 -8.46 -25.52 -2.06
C PHE A 163 -7.16 -25.34 -1.29
N SER A 164 -6.32 -24.40 -1.73
CA SER A 164 -5.01 -24.17 -1.14
C SER A 164 -5.09 -23.64 0.29
N THR A 165 -6.00 -22.71 0.58
CA THR A 165 -6.23 -22.20 1.94
C THR A 165 -6.61 -23.33 2.90
N ARG A 166 -7.55 -24.20 2.50
CA ARG A 166 -7.99 -25.34 3.31
C ARG A 166 -6.83 -26.29 3.63
N HIS A 167 -6.09 -26.72 2.61
CA HIS A 167 -5.01 -27.70 2.80
C HIS A 167 -3.82 -27.14 3.58
N LEU A 168 -3.40 -25.91 3.29
CA LEU A 168 -2.32 -25.25 4.03
C LEU A 168 -2.67 -25.08 5.51
N SER A 169 -3.91 -24.67 5.81
CA SER A 169 -4.38 -24.50 7.19
C SER A 169 -4.43 -25.83 7.95
N GLN A 170 -4.89 -26.91 7.31
CA GLN A 170 -4.99 -28.24 7.94
C GLN A 170 -3.62 -28.89 8.18
N ARG A 171 -2.64 -28.62 7.33
CA ARG A 171 -1.32 -29.25 7.39
C ARG A 171 -0.27 -28.43 8.12
N LEU A 172 -0.55 -27.18 8.50
CA LEU A 172 0.44 -26.26 9.07
C LEU A 172 1.25 -26.88 10.22
N ASP A 173 0.58 -27.57 11.15
CA ASP A 173 1.23 -28.20 12.31
C ASP A 173 1.97 -29.52 11.98
N GLN A 174 1.81 -30.04 10.76
CA GLN A 174 2.42 -31.28 10.27
C GLN A 174 3.66 -31.03 9.40
N ILE A 175 3.94 -29.78 9.02
CA ILE A 175 5.08 -29.41 8.21
C ILE A 175 6.36 -29.55 9.06
N THR A 176 7.22 -30.50 8.68
CA THR A 176 8.45 -30.82 9.42
C THR A 176 9.60 -29.86 9.10
N GLU A 177 9.58 -29.22 7.93
CA GLU A 177 10.57 -28.21 7.54
C GLU A 177 10.19 -26.84 8.14
N PRO A 178 10.94 -26.30 9.11
CA PRO A 178 10.55 -25.07 9.81
C PRO A 178 10.40 -23.85 8.88
N SER A 179 11.32 -23.71 7.92
CA SER A 179 11.29 -22.62 6.93
C SER A 179 10.02 -22.64 6.08
N LEU A 180 9.60 -23.83 5.64
CA LEU A 180 8.35 -23.99 4.89
C LEU A 180 7.13 -23.72 5.78
N ALA A 181 7.13 -24.20 7.02
CA ALA A 181 6.04 -23.93 7.97
C ALA A 181 5.85 -22.44 8.24
N ASP A 182 6.96 -21.70 8.40
CA ASP A 182 6.94 -20.25 8.59
C ASP A 182 6.46 -19.52 7.33
N GLN A 183 6.86 -19.97 6.13
CA GLN A 183 6.33 -19.43 4.88
C GLN A 183 4.83 -19.67 4.70
N VAL A 184 4.32 -20.86 5.05
CA VAL A 184 2.89 -21.15 5.00
C VAL A 184 2.11 -20.28 5.99
N ARG A 185 2.59 -20.15 7.24
CA ARG A 185 1.95 -19.30 8.25
C ARG A 185 1.92 -17.84 7.82
N HIS A 186 3.02 -17.36 7.27
CA HIS A 186 3.14 -16.00 6.76
C HIS A 186 2.18 -15.80 5.58
N ALA A 187 2.16 -16.68 4.58
CA ALA A 187 1.23 -16.57 3.45
C ALA A 187 -0.24 -16.53 3.89
N LEU A 188 -0.66 -17.42 4.81
CA LEU A 188 -2.03 -17.48 5.33
C LEU A 188 -2.45 -16.23 6.12
N GLU A 189 -1.51 -15.49 6.69
CA GLU A 189 -1.77 -14.24 7.40
C GLU A 189 -2.11 -13.10 6.43
N LEU A 190 -1.34 -13.00 5.34
CA LEU A 190 -1.54 -12.09 4.22
C LEU A 190 -0.72 -12.64 3.03
N PRO A 191 -1.29 -12.78 1.83
CA PRO A 191 -0.56 -13.32 0.68
C PRO A 191 0.49 -12.33 0.16
N LEU A 192 1.57 -12.85 -0.42
CA LEU A 192 2.71 -12.11 -0.96
C LEU A 192 2.27 -10.96 -1.88
N HIS A 193 1.29 -11.18 -2.74
CA HIS A 193 0.82 -10.17 -3.70
C HIS A 193 0.30 -8.90 -3.02
N TRP A 194 -0.23 -9.03 -1.81
CA TRP A 194 -0.83 -7.94 -1.02
C TRP A 194 0.05 -7.46 0.14
N ARG A 195 1.29 -7.94 0.25
CA ARG A 195 2.25 -7.49 1.27
C ARG A 195 3.00 -6.21 0.87
N VAL A 196 3.38 -5.43 1.88
CA VAL A 196 4.30 -4.30 1.71
C VAL A 196 5.71 -4.84 1.43
N GLN A 197 6.25 -4.57 0.24
CA GLN A 197 7.48 -5.20 -0.25
C GLN A 197 8.68 -5.05 0.68
N LYS A 198 8.91 -3.86 1.25
CA LYS A 198 10.05 -3.64 2.18
C LYS A 198 9.93 -4.43 3.49
N LEU A 199 8.71 -4.66 3.98
CA LEU A 199 8.49 -5.53 5.15
C LEU A 199 8.71 -6.99 4.79
N GLU A 200 8.18 -7.42 3.63
CA GLU A 200 8.42 -8.76 3.11
C GLU A 200 9.91 -9.02 2.96
N ALA A 201 10.66 -8.09 2.37
CA ALA A 201 12.09 -8.26 2.16
C ALA A 201 12.86 -8.44 3.46
N LYS A 202 12.53 -7.65 4.47
CA LYS A 202 13.18 -7.78 5.78
C LYS A 202 12.91 -9.16 6.40
N TRP A 203 11.68 -9.66 6.31
CA TRP A 203 11.32 -10.98 6.82
C TRP A 203 11.96 -12.09 5.99
N PHE A 204 11.89 -11.99 4.66
CA PHE A 204 12.40 -12.99 3.74
C PHE A 204 13.92 -13.09 3.73
N ILE A 205 14.66 -12.01 3.99
CA ILE A 205 16.12 -12.07 4.20
C ILE A 205 16.47 -13.07 5.32
N GLY A 206 15.70 -13.08 6.41
CA GLY A 206 15.91 -14.04 7.51
C GLY A 206 15.60 -15.48 7.10
N ILE A 207 14.52 -15.69 6.35
CA ILE A 207 14.17 -17.01 5.79
C ILE A 207 15.27 -17.48 4.82
N TYR A 208 15.67 -16.63 3.88
CA TYR A 208 16.67 -16.92 2.86
C TYR A 208 18.03 -17.26 3.48
N GLU A 209 18.45 -16.54 4.53
CA GLU A 209 19.68 -16.81 5.27
C GLU A 209 19.69 -18.20 5.94
N SER A 210 18.53 -18.71 6.34
CA SER A 210 18.42 -20.04 6.97
C SER A 210 18.45 -21.20 5.96
N ARG A 211 18.35 -20.92 4.67
CA ARG A 211 18.30 -21.96 3.63
C ARG A 211 19.69 -22.55 3.37
N PHE A 212 19.76 -23.87 3.17
CA PHE A 212 21.01 -24.55 2.86
C PHE A 212 21.52 -24.23 1.45
N ASP A 213 20.63 -23.87 0.53
CA ASP A 213 20.88 -23.51 -0.87
C ASP A 213 21.01 -21.99 -1.09
N ALA A 214 21.07 -21.20 -0.02
CA ALA A 214 21.13 -19.74 -0.11
C ALA A 214 22.37 -19.24 -0.87
N ASN A 215 22.14 -18.42 -1.90
CA ASN A 215 23.24 -17.75 -2.58
C ASN A 215 23.76 -16.59 -1.72
N LEU A 216 24.97 -16.75 -1.18
CA LEU A 216 25.57 -15.78 -0.26
C LEU A 216 25.78 -14.39 -0.89
N ILE A 217 25.97 -14.31 -2.21
CA ILE A 217 26.15 -13.03 -2.91
C ILE A 217 24.82 -12.27 -2.97
N LEU A 218 23.71 -12.96 -3.24
CA LEU A 218 22.37 -12.37 -3.21
C LEU A 218 22.02 -11.91 -1.80
N LEU A 219 22.31 -12.73 -0.79
CA LEU A 219 22.06 -12.41 0.61
C LEU A 219 22.86 -11.19 1.05
N GLU A 220 24.16 -11.12 0.76
CA GLU A 220 25.02 -9.98 1.11
C GLU A 220 24.52 -8.70 0.42
N LEU A 221 24.18 -8.77 -0.87
CA LEU A 221 23.62 -7.63 -1.60
C LEU A 221 22.30 -7.16 -0.99
N ALA A 222 21.40 -8.08 -0.64
CA ALA A 222 20.10 -7.76 -0.06
C ALA A 222 20.23 -7.05 1.30
N LYS A 223 21.08 -7.57 2.20
CA LYS A 223 21.35 -6.95 3.50
C LYS A 223 21.96 -5.55 3.35
N LEU A 224 22.94 -5.42 2.47
CA LEU A 224 23.63 -4.15 2.24
C LEU A 224 22.70 -3.11 1.61
N ASP A 225 21.94 -3.48 0.58
CA ASP A 225 20.99 -2.59 -0.09
C ASP A 225 19.89 -2.13 0.89
N PHE A 226 19.33 -3.05 1.67
CA PHE A 226 18.35 -2.72 2.70
C PHE A 226 18.87 -1.66 3.67
N ASN A 227 20.09 -1.82 4.18
CA ASN A 227 20.70 -0.89 5.13
C ASN A 227 21.03 0.47 4.51
N ILE A 228 21.48 0.51 3.25
CA ILE A 228 21.69 1.75 2.50
C ILE A 228 20.37 2.51 2.31
N VAL A 229 19.31 1.80 1.93
CA VAL A 229 17.98 2.42 1.75
C VAL A 229 17.41 2.88 3.10
N GLN A 230 17.55 2.09 4.17
CA GLN A 230 17.15 2.50 5.51
C GLN A 230 17.83 3.80 5.94
N ALA A 231 19.13 3.98 5.64
CA ALA A 231 19.85 5.21 5.95
C ALA A 231 19.22 6.44 5.26
N LYS A 232 18.71 6.29 4.03
CA LYS A 232 17.98 7.35 3.33
C LYS A 232 16.65 7.67 4.01
N TYR A 233 15.89 6.64 4.42
CA TYR A 233 14.64 6.84 5.15
C TYR A 233 14.85 7.59 6.47
N GLN A 234 15.96 7.31 7.18
CA GLN A 234 16.31 8.03 8.41
C GLN A 234 16.61 9.51 8.14
N ASP A 235 17.29 9.86 7.05
CA ASP A 235 17.51 11.26 6.69
C ASP A 235 16.21 11.96 6.29
N GLU A 236 15.35 11.29 5.54
CA GLU A 236 14.05 11.81 5.11
C GLU A 236 13.11 12.08 6.30
N ILE A 237 12.96 11.14 7.25
CA ILE A 237 12.10 11.37 8.44
C ILE A 237 12.64 12.48 9.33
N LYS A 238 13.97 12.67 9.42
CA LYS A 238 14.57 13.82 10.11
C LYS A 238 14.22 15.14 9.44
N GLN A 239 14.26 15.21 8.12
CA GLN A 239 13.82 16.39 7.37
C GLN A 239 12.33 16.66 7.64
N MET A 240 11.49 15.61 7.68
CA MET A 240 10.07 15.74 7.98
C MET A 240 9.78 16.17 9.41
N SER A 241 10.55 15.73 10.42
CA SER A 241 10.34 16.21 11.80
C SER A 241 10.77 17.66 11.98
N ARG A 242 11.86 18.09 11.34
CA ARG A 242 12.24 19.53 11.29
C ARG A 242 11.15 20.37 10.63
N TRP A 243 10.71 19.98 9.44
CA TRP A 243 9.61 20.65 8.75
C TRP A 243 8.37 20.75 9.64
N TYR A 244 7.97 19.64 10.27
CA TYR A 244 6.75 19.62 11.07
C TYR A 244 6.83 20.56 12.27
N LYS A 245 7.99 20.61 12.94
CA LYS A 245 8.25 21.55 14.02
C LYS A 245 8.18 23.01 13.55
N GLU A 246 8.76 23.31 12.39
CA GLU A 246 8.75 24.66 11.79
C GLU A 246 7.34 25.14 11.43
N THR A 247 6.41 24.24 11.10
CA THR A 247 5.01 24.63 10.83
C THR A 247 4.26 25.16 12.05
N GLY A 248 4.67 24.80 13.27
CA GLY A 248 3.94 25.09 14.50
C GLY A 248 2.56 24.42 14.61
N LEU A 249 2.19 23.52 13.66
CA LEU A 249 0.91 22.81 13.67
C LEU A 249 0.67 22.02 14.97
N PRO A 250 1.66 21.29 15.54
CA PRO A 250 1.48 20.57 16.81
C PRO A 250 1.02 21.46 17.97
N ASP A 251 1.58 22.66 18.06
CA ASP A 251 1.29 23.58 19.15
C ASP A 251 -0.01 24.33 18.95
N LYS A 252 -0.34 24.65 17.69
CA LYS A 252 -1.49 25.47 17.34
C LYS A 252 -2.78 24.66 17.16
N LEU A 253 -2.69 23.38 16.81
CA LEU A 253 -3.82 22.52 16.49
C LEU A 253 -3.89 21.29 17.42
N ARG A 254 -3.72 21.51 18.73
CA ARG A 254 -3.63 20.46 19.76
C ARG A 254 -4.82 19.50 19.87
N PHE A 255 -5.94 19.83 19.22
CA PHE A 255 -7.11 18.95 19.18
C PHE A 255 -6.94 17.80 18.19
N ALA A 256 -6.03 17.93 17.21
CA ALA A 256 -5.81 16.97 16.15
C ALA A 256 -4.77 15.90 16.53
N ARG A 257 -4.78 14.80 15.79
CA ARG A 257 -3.80 13.72 15.82
C ARG A 257 -2.49 14.21 15.20
N HIS A 258 -1.43 14.20 16.00
CA HIS A 258 -0.08 14.48 15.52
C HIS A 258 0.69 13.17 15.32
N ARG A 259 0.59 12.63 14.09
CA ARG A 259 1.06 11.29 13.69
C ARG A 259 2.12 11.32 12.58
N LEU A 260 3.07 12.26 12.68
CA LEU A 260 4.07 12.50 11.64
C LEU A 260 4.82 11.23 11.21
N ALA A 261 5.28 10.44 12.18
CA ALA A 261 6.04 9.24 11.89
C ALA A 261 5.16 8.19 11.20
N GLU A 262 3.90 8.02 11.62
CA GLU A 262 2.95 7.15 10.94
C GLU A 262 2.64 7.64 9.52
N CYS A 263 2.46 8.95 9.31
CA CYS A 263 2.34 9.54 7.97
C CYS A 263 3.57 9.24 7.10
N PHE A 264 4.76 9.26 7.67
CA PHE A 264 5.99 8.89 6.97
C PHE A 264 6.06 7.38 6.67
N LEU A 265 5.62 6.52 7.60
CA LEU A 265 5.54 5.07 7.39
C LEU A 265 4.54 4.71 6.28
N TRP A 266 3.41 5.43 6.19
CA TRP A 266 2.49 5.35 5.06
C TRP A 266 3.17 5.72 3.74
N ALA A 267 3.84 6.87 3.69
CA ALA A 267 4.56 7.32 2.50
C ALA A 267 5.64 6.32 2.06
N LEU A 268 6.35 5.70 3.02
CA LEU A 268 7.34 4.65 2.80
C LEU A 268 6.70 3.39 2.20
N GLY A 269 5.60 2.90 2.79
CA GLY A 269 4.89 1.73 2.27
C GLY A 269 4.30 1.95 0.88
N PHE A 270 3.91 3.19 0.59
CA PHE A 270 3.31 3.60 -0.68
C PHE A 270 4.35 3.80 -1.80
N THR A 271 5.50 4.40 -1.48
CA THR A 271 6.60 4.71 -2.43
C THR A 271 7.96 4.28 -1.86
N PRO A 272 8.23 2.97 -1.76
CA PRO A 272 9.44 2.45 -1.09
C PRO A 272 10.74 2.70 -1.86
N GLU A 273 10.69 2.95 -3.18
CA GLU A 273 11.87 2.96 -4.03
C GLU A 273 12.84 4.09 -3.64
N PRO A 274 14.15 3.82 -3.56
CA PRO A 274 15.10 4.77 -2.95
C PRO A 274 15.25 6.10 -3.68
N HIS A 275 14.87 6.18 -4.96
CA HIS A 275 14.92 7.41 -5.74
C HIS A 275 13.67 8.31 -5.57
N PHE A 276 12.63 7.82 -4.90
CA PHE A 276 11.39 8.58 -4.61
C PHE A 276 11.41 9.33 -3.27
N GLY A 277 12.59 9.73 -2.77
CA GLY A 277 12.71 10.45 -1.50
C GLY A 277 11.95 11.78 -1.47
N TYR A 278 11.90 12.51 -2.58
CA TYR A 278 11.06 13.72 -2.71
C TYR A 278 9.57 13.37 -2.57
N ALA A 279 9.09 12.34 -3.27
CA ALA A 279 7.71 11.89 -3.19
C ALA A 279 7.33 11.50 -1.76
N ARG A 280 8.16 10.73 -1.05
CA ARG A 280 7.91 10.35 0.35
C ARG A 280 7.77 11.55 1.27
N LYS A 281 8.65 12.54 1.15
CA LYS A 281 8.58 13.77 1.93
C LYS A 281 7.27 14.51 1.69
N ILE A 282 6.93 14.74 0.42
CA ILE A 282 5.69 15.40 0.04
C ILE A 282 4.47 14.62 0.53
N LEU A 283 4.39 13.32 0.26
CA LEU A 283 3.28 12.47 0.71
C LEU A 283 3.13 12.47 2.24
N THR A 284 4.23 12.56 2.98
CA THR A 284 4.20 12.74 4.44
C THR A 284 3.53 14.06 4.83
N LYS A 285 3.92 15.18 4.20
CA LYS A 285 3.30 16.49 4.45
C LYS A 285 1.79 16.44 4.15
N ILE A 286 1.42 15.84 3.03
CA ILE A 286 0.03 15.71 2.58
C ILE A 286 -0.79 14.83 3.52
N ALA A 287 -0.25 13.68 3.95
CA ALA A 287 -0.91 12.82 4.93
C ALA A 287 -1.10 13.50 6.29
N VAL A 288 -0.14 14.32 6.74
CA VAL A 288 -0.29 15.15 7.95
C VAL A 288 -1.45 16.14 7.81
N LEU A 289 -1.53 16.84 6.67
CA LEU A 289 -2.60 17.80 6.41
C LEU A 289 -3.97 17.13 6.29
N ILE A 290 -4.05 15.99 5.60
CA ILE A 290 -5.26 15.14 5.55
C ILE A 290 -5.71 14.81 6.97
N THR A 291 -4.82 14.29 7.81
CA THR A 291 -5.13 13.88 9.20
C THR A 291 -5.67 15.05 10.02
N ILE A 292 -5.06 16.23 9.91
CA ILE A 292 -5.51 17.43 10.63
C ILE A 292 -6.86 17.90 10.10
N MET A 293 -7.06 17.87 8.79
CA MET A 293 -8.34 18.25 8.19
C MET A 293 -9.45 17.29 8.61
N ASP A 294 -9.21 15.98 8.56
CA ASP A 294 -10.13 14.94 9.05
C ASP A 294 -10.61 15.29 10.46
N ASP A 295 -9.68 15.52 11.40
CA ASP A 295 -9.98 15.93 12.79
C ASP A 295 -10.72 17.27 12.94
N ILE A 296 -10.55 18.18 11.97
CA ILE A 296 -11.34 19.42 11.92
C ILE A 296 -12.78 19.09 11.58
N TYR A 297 -13.04 18.20 10.61
CA TYR A 297 -14.38 17.91 10.11
C TYR A 297 -15.17 16.95 11.00
N ASP A 298 -14.57 15.86 11.45
CA ASP A 298 -15.28 14.78 12.16
C ASP A 298 -15.40 15.03 13.68
N VAL A 299 -14.50 15.84 14.25
CA VAL A 299 -14.39 16.07 15.70
C VAL A 299 -14.57 17.55 16.06
N TYR A 300 -13.69 18.44 15.60
CA TYR A 300 -13.52 19.73 16.27
C TYR A 300 -14.43 20.86 15.77
N GLY A 301 -14.58 20.99 14.45
CA GLY A 301 -15.34 22.06 13.80
C GLY A 301 -16.84 21.97 14.06
N THR A 302 -17.51 23.12 14.09
CA THR A 302 -18.98 23.15 14.03
C THR A 302 -19.44 23.19 12.57
N LEU A 303 -20.62 22.67 12.26
CA LEU A 303 -21.15 22.64 10.89
C LEU A 303 -21.05 23.98 10.15
N ASP A 304 -21.42 25.10 10.79
CA ASP A 304 -21.30 26.46 10.20
C ASP A 304 -19.85 26.84 9.83
N GLU A 305 -18.88 26.43 10.64
CA GLU A 305 -17.45 26.70 10.37
C GLU A 305 -16.94 25.79 9.26
N LEU A 306 -17.38 24.53 9.24
CA LEU A 306 -17.01 23.56 8.22
C LEU A 306 -17.54 24.00 6.84
N GLU A 307 -18.73 24.59 6.78
CA GLU A 307 -19.26 25.14 5.52
C GLU A 307 -18.33 26.25 4.98
N VAL A 308 -17.96 27.22 5.82
CA VAL A 308 -17.08 28.32 5.41
C VAL A 308 -15.67 27.81 5.05
N PHE A 309 -15.16 26.82 5.79
CA PHE A 309 -13.87 26.20 5.52
C PHE A 309 -13.85 25.47 4.17
N THR A 310 -14.89 24.68 3.90
CA THR A 310 -15.07 23.97 2.63
C THR A 310 -15.11 24.96 1.47
N GLN A 311 -15.95 26.00 1.55
CA GLN A 311 -16.04 27.03 0.51
C GLN A 311 -14.71 27.76 0.28
N THR A 312 -13.93 27.99 1.34
CA THR A 312 -12.60 28.64 1.24
C THR A 312 -11.61 27.75 0.48
N ILE A 313 -11.60 26.45 0.77
CA ILE A 313 -10.79 25.46 0.05
C ILE A 313 -11.23 25.37 -1.40
N GLU A 314 -12.53 25.25 -1.68
CA GLU A 314 -13.04 25.16 -3.06
C GLU A 314 -12.65 26.35 -3.93
N ARG A 315 -12.76 27.57 -3.37
CA ARG A 315 -12.38 28.79 -4.06
C ARG A 315 -10.86 28.97 -4.13
N TRP A 316 -10.13 28.31 -3.23
CA TRP A 316 -8.69 28.44 -3.05
C TRP A 316 -8.27 29.90 -2.80
N ASP A 317 -9.09 30.63 -2.05
CA ASP A 317 -8.99 32.08 -1.87
C ASP A 317 -8.29 32.43 -0.55
N ILE A 318 -7.00 32.78 -0.64
CA ILE A 318 -6.21 33.25 0.51
C ILE A 318 -6.76 34.53 1.14
N ASN A 319 -7.52 35.34 0.40
CA ASN A 319 -8.11 36.57 0.94
C ASN A 319 -9.33 36.30 1.83
N ALA A 320 -9.85 35.06 1.82
CA ALA A 320 -10.95 34.65 2.70
C ALA A 320 -10.47 34.22 4.10
N LEU A 321 -9.16 34.21 4.38
CA LEU A 321 -8.58 33.82 5.66
C LEU A 321 -9.23 34.53 6.86
N ASP A 322 -9.52 35.83 6.73
CA ASP A 322 -10.10 36.62 7.83
C ASP A 322 -11.52 36.20 8.23
N ARG A 323 -12.18 35.36 7.42
CA ARG A 323 -13.50 34.80 7.70
C ARG A 323 -13.44 33.49 8.48
N LEU A 324 -12.29 32.83 8.51
CA LEU A 324 -12.11 31.56 9.22
C LEU A 324 -11.76 31.79 10.70
N PRO A 325 -12.08 30.86 11.60
CA PRO A 325 -11.50 30.85 12.94
C PRO A 325 -9.98 30.60 12.88
N GLU A 326 -9.24 31.04 13.89
CA GLU A 326 -7.75 31.03 13.89
C GLU A 326 -7.16 29.67 13.52
N TYR A 327 -7.70 28.58 14.07
CA TYR A 327 -7.19 27.23 13.83
C TYR A 327 -7.36 26.79 12.36
N MET A 328 -8.47 27.16 11.71
CA MET A 328 -8.70 26.89 10.28
C MET A 328 -7.82 27.76 9.38
N ARG A 329 -7.52 29.00 9.78
CA ARG A 329 -6.56 29.85 9.05
C ARG A 329 -5.20 29.19 8.97
N ILE A 330 -4.72 28.69 10.10
CA ILE A 330 -3.42 28.01 10.20
C ILE A 330 -3.42 26.75 9.33
N CYS A 331 -4.45 25.91 9.42
CA CYS A 331 -4.58 24.71 8.60
C CYS A 331 -4.64 25.03 7.10
N PHE A 332 -5.51 25.96 6.68
CA PHE A 332 -5.64 26.35 5.28
C PHE A 332 -4.35 26.93 4.72
N LEU A 333 -3.66 27.80 5.46
CA LEU A 333 -2.43 28.41 4.97
C LEU A 333 -1.29 27.38 4.87
N ALA A 334 -1.22 26.42 5.80
CA ALA A 334 -0.27 25.31 5.71
C ALA A 334 -0.54 24.43 4.47
N LEU A 335 -1.81 24.11 4.21
CA LEU A 335 -2.25 23.39 3.00
C LEU A 335 -1.88 24.16 1.72
N PHE A 336 -2.27 25.44 1.65
CA PHE A 336 -2.03 26.31 0.51
C PHE A 336 -0.53 26.41 0.20
N ASN A 337 0.30 26.61 1.21
CA ASN A 337 1.75 26.70 1.03
C ASN A 337 2.35 25.38 0.56
N CYS A 338 1.95 24.25 1.15
CA CYS A 338 2.45 22.93 0.75
C CYS A 338 2.07 22.58 -0.70
N ALA A 339 0.85 22.86 -1.11
CA ALA A 339 0.39 22.62 -2.47
C ALA A 339 1.11 23.52 -3.50
N ASN A 340 1.34 24.79 -3.17
CA ASN A 340 2.06 25.71 -4.03
C ASN A 340 3.57 25.41 -4.11
N GLU A 341 4.19 24.91 -3.03
CA GLU A 341 5.57 24.41 -3.04
C GLU A 341 5.71 23.29 -4.07
N MET A 342 4.85 22.26 -4.01
CA MET A 342 4.85 21.18 -5.00
C MET A 342 4.59 21.71 -6.42
N ALA A 343 3.58 22.56 -6.60
CA ALA A 343 3.23 23.07 -7.92
C ALA A 343 4.37 23.89 -8.53
N TYR A 344 5.12 24.63 -7.71
CA TYR A 344 6.32 25.34 -8.13
C TYR A 344 7.42 24.38 -8.56
N ASP A 345 7.69 23.33 -7.79
CA ASP A 345 8.70 22.32 -8.13
C ASP A 345 8.36 21.62 -9.46
N VAL A 346 7.10 21.23 -9.67
CA VAL A 346 6.65 20.61 -10.93
C VAL A 346 6.73 21.59 -12.10
N LEU A 347 6.34 22.85 -11.91
CA LEU A 347 6.46 23.87 -12.95
C LEU A 347 7.92 24.14 -13.31
N ARG A 348 8.81 24.26 -12.31
CA ARG A 348 10.24 24.50 -12.51
C ARG A 348 10.90 23.36 -13.28
N ASP A 349 10.59 22.11 -12.92
CA ASP A 349 11.32 20.94 -13.41
C ASP A 349 10.69 20.33 -14.68
N GLN A 350 9.40 20.55 -14.92
CA GLN A 350 8.66 19.92 -16.03
C GLN A 350 7.89 20.92 -16.92
N ASP A 351 7.93 22.22 -16.63
CA ASP A 351 7.14 23.26 -17.32
C ASP A 351 5.63 22.95 -17.36
N PHE A 352 5.12 22.31 -16.29
CA PHE A 352 3.73 21.89 -16.18
C PHE A 352 3.07 22.47 -14.92
N ASN A 353 1.95 23.18 -15.09
CA ASN A 353 1.22 23.79 -13.97
C ASN A 353 0.12 22.86 -13.44
N ILE A 354 0.26 22.41 -12.19
CA ILE A 354 -0.69 21.52 -11.52
C ILE A 354 -1.60 22.20 -10.47
N ILE A 355 -1.52 23.53 -10.29
CA ILE A 355 -2.29 24.25 -9.24
C ILE A 355 -3.79 23.96 -9.34
N SER A 356 -4.34 23.98 -10.56
CA SER A 356 -5.76 23.69 -10.78
C SER A 356 -6.14 22.26 -10.39
N ASN A 357 -5.25 21.30 -10.62
CA ASN A 357 -5.45 19.89 -10.30
C ASN A 357 -5.43 19.70 -8.78
N LEU A 358 -4.43 20.27 -8.10
CA LEU A 358 -4.33 20.24 -6.63
C LEU A 358 -5.56 20.87 -5.97
N ARG A 359 -5.97 22.06 -6.43
CA ARG A 359 -7.20 22.72 -5.94
C ARG A 359 -8.42 21.80 -6.08
N LYS A 360 -8.60 21.17 -7.23
CA LYS A 360 -9.75 20.27 -7.49
C LYS A 360 -9.76 19.09 -6.51
N LEU A 361 -8.62 18.45 -6.29
CA LEU A 361 -8.47 17.30 -5.40
C LEU A 361 -8.82 17.66 -3.95
N TRP A 362 -8.25 18.75 -3.43
CA TRP A 362 -8.52 19.19 -2.06
C TRP A 362 -9.96 19.70 -1.88
N ALA A 363 -10.53 20.34 -2.91
CA ALA A 363 -11.94 20.72 -2.92
C ALA A 363 -12.86 19.49 -2.83
N GLU A 364 -12.60 18.45 -3.63
CA GLU A 364 -13.37 17.20 -3.61
C GLU A 364 -13.27 16.48 -2.25
N LEU A 365 -12.07 16.40 -1.67
CA LEU A 365 -11.89 15.85 -0.33
C LEU A 365 -12.67 16.64 0.72
N SER A 366 -12.56 17.97 0.71
CA SER A 366 -13.27 18.84 1.66
C SER A 366 -14.79 18.74 1.56
N ARG A 367 -15.34 18.56 0.35
CA ARG A 367 -16.77 18.31 0.15
C ARG A 367 -17.22 16.97 0.71
N ALA A 368 -16.42 15.92 0.51
CA ALA A 368 -16.71 14.60 1.05
C ALA A 368 -16.74 14.64 2.58
N TYR A 369 -15.73 15.25 3.21
CA TYR A 369 -15.73 15.47 4.66
C TYR A 369 -16.91 16.30 5.16
N HIS A 370 -17.25 17.39 4.45
CA HIS A 370 -18.40 18.21 4.80
C HIS A 370 -19.73 17.43 4.72
N LEU A 371 -19.88 16.58 3.71
CA LEU A 371 -21.08 15.74 3.56
C LEU A 371 -21.21 14.73 4.70
N GLU A 372 -20.12 14.04 5.06
CA GLU A 372 -20.10 13.12 6.20
C GLU A 372 -20.39 13.84 7.53
N ALA A 373 -19.80 15.02 7.74
CA ALA A 373 -20.10 15.86 8.91
C ALA A 373 -21.58 16.29 8.93
N THR A 374 -22.16 16.59 7.77
CA THR A 374 -23.59 16.92 7.64
C THR A 374 -24.45 15.73 8.05
N TRP A 375 -24.14 14.52 7.56
CA TRP A 375 -24.84 13.29 7.93
C TRP A 375 -24.79 13.03 9.43
N TYR A 376 -23.59 13.17 10.03
CA TYR A 376 -23.41 13.03 11.47
C TYR A 376 -24.29 14.02 12.25
N HIS A 377 -24.23 15.32 11.91
CA HIS A 377 -24.97 16.36 12.62
C HIS A 377 -26.48 16.27 12.45
N SER A 378 -26.99 15.80 11.32
CA SER A 378 -28.42 15.58 11.10
C SER A 378 -28.93 14.25 11.67
N GLY A 379 -28.04 13.37 12.13
CA GLY A 379 -28.37 11.99 12.49
C GLY A 379 -28.84 11.16 11.28
N TYR A 380 -28.40 11.54 10.07
CA TYR A 380 -28.74 10.81 8.86
C TYR A 380 -27.95 9.51 8.80
N PHE A 381 -28.61 8.45 8.32
CA PHE A 381 -28.03 7.13 8.20
C PHE A 381 -28.04 6.72 6.73
N PRO A 382 -26.90 6.86 6.01
CA PRO A 382 -26.84 6.53 4.59
C PRO A 382 -27.00 5.03 4.34
N SER A 383 -27.37 4.66 3.10
CA SER A 383 -27.23 3.26 2.67
C SER A 383 -25.75 2.88 2.53
N THR A 384 -25.44 1.59 2.49
CA THR A 384 -24.06 1.13 2.30
C THR A 384 -23.45 1.66 1.00
N GLU A 385 -24.24 1.67 -0.08
CA GLU A 385 -23.80 2.19 -1.38
C GLU A 385 -23.60 3.71 -1.35
N GLU A 386 -24.53 4.47 -0.75
CA GLU A 386 -24.42 5.93 -0.65
C GLU A 386 -23.20 6.36 0.16
N TYR A 387 -22.98 5.70 1.31
CA TYR A 387 -21.79 5.91 2.12
C TYR A 387 -20.54 5.61 1.30
N LEU A 388 -20.43 4.41 0.72
CA LEU A 388 -19.22 3.99 0.01
C LEU A 388 -18.89 4.88 -1.18
N ASN A 389 -19.89 5.43 -1.89
CA ASN A 389 -19.72 6.38 -2.99
C ASN A 389 -19.09 7.72 -2.56
N THR A 390 -19.23 8.10 -1.30
CA THR A 390 -18.55 9.26 -0.70
C THR A 390 -17.24 8.85 -0.04
N ALA A 391 -17.24 7.70 0.62
CA ALA A 391 -16.22 7.28 1.57
C ALA A 391 -14.87 6.93 0.90
N TRP A 392 -14.88 6.48 -0.36
CA TRP A 392 -13.64 6.27 -1.12
C TRP A 392 -12.92 7.58 -1.47
N VAL A 393 -13.63 8.71 -1.44
CA VAL A 393 -13.04 10.06 -1.58
C VAL A 393 -12.65 10.60 -0.22
N SER A 394 -13.51 10.50 0.80
CA SER A 394 -13.24 11.02 2.16
C SER A 394 -12.03 10.35 2.82
N ILE A 395 -11.71 9.09 2.45
CA ILE A 395 -10.50 8.43 2.94
C ILE A 395 -9.20 8.99 2.32
N SER A 396 -9.29 10.02 1.47
CA SER A 396 -8.18 10.72 0.81
C SER A 396 -7.35 9.92 -0.20
N GLY A 397 -7.75 8.68 -0.53
CA GLY A 397 -7.06 7.82 -1.49
C GLY A 397 -6.75 8.52 -2.83
N PRO A 398 -7.70 9.21 -3.47
CA PRO A 398 -7.44 9.95 -4.70
C PRO A 398 -6.41 11.08 -4.51
N VAL A 399 -6.49 11.81 -3.39
CA VAL A 399 -5.53 12.87 -3.08
C VAL A 399 -4.12 12.30 -3.00
N LEU A 400 -3.91 11.21 -2.25
CA LEU A 400 -2.60 10.56 -2.13
C LEU A 400 -2.07 10.06 -3.49
N LEU A 401 -2.92 9.41 -4.29
CA LEU A 401 -2.53 8.87 -5.60
C LEU A 401 -2.12 9.95 -6.59
N PHE A 402 -2.87 11.05 -6.69
CA PHE A 402 -2.50 12.14 -7.57
C PHE A 402 -1.23 12.87 -7.12
N HIS A 403 -1.06 13.11 -5.81
CA HIS A 403 0.18 13.69 -5.30
C HIS A 403 1.38 12.78 -5.59
N ALA A 404 1.21 11.46 -5.49
CA ALA A 404 2.24 10.51 -5.87
C ALA A 404 2.53 10.58 -7.39
N TYR A 405 1.49 10.56 -8.24
CA TYR A 405 1.64 10.67 -9.69
C TYR A 405 2.48 11.90 -10.09
N PHE A 406 2.18 13.07 -9.52
CA PHE A 406 2.93 14.30 -9.79
C PHE A 406 4.38 14.26 -9.32
N CYS A 407 4.69 13.46 -8.29
CA CYS A 407 6.06 13.33 -7.77
C CYS A 407 6.91 12.29 -8.50
N ILE A 408 6.29 11.21 -9.00
CA ILE A 408 7.01 10.06 -9.56
C ILE A 408 7.00 10.01 -11.10
N THR A 409 6.17 10.84 -11.73
CA THR A 409 6.02 10.89 -13.19
C THR A 409 6.72 12.13 -13.72
N ASN A 410 7.70 11.90 -14.59
CA ASN A 410 8.41 12.95 -15.32
C ASN A 410 8.83 12.43 -16.70
N PRO A 411 8.33 13.01 -17.82
CA PRO A 411 7.42 14.15 -17.89
C PRO A 411 5.95 13.76 -17.63
N ILE A 412 5.18 14.67 -17.02
CA ILE A 412 3.71 14.53 -16.92
C ILE A 412 3.07 14.63 -18.31
N ASN A 413 2.26 13.64 -18.66
CA ASN A 413 1.47 13.66 -19.88
C ASN A 413 0.06 14.18 -19.61
N LYS A 414 -0.33 15.25 -20.33
CA LYS A 414 -1.66 15.88 -20.16
C LYS A 414 -2.82 14.93 -20.47
N GLY A 415 -2.70 14.09 -21.51
CA GLY A 415 -3.74 13.15 -21.90
C GLY A 415 -3.92 12.03 -20.87
N GLU A 416 -2.81 11.50 -20.34
CA GLU A 416 -2.84 10.52 -19.25
C GLU A 416 -3.45 11.12 -17.98
N LEU A 417 -3.02 12.33 -17.59
CA LEU A 417 -3.58 13.04 -16.44
C LEU A 417 -5.09 13.25 -16.58
N GLN A 418 -5.56 13.69 -17.74
CA GLN A 418 -7.00 13.83 -18.02
C GLN A 418 -7.77 12.50 -17.96
N SER A 419 -7.11 11.39 -18.30
CA SER A 419 -7.69 10.06 -18.13
C SER A 419 -7.79 9.68 -16.66
N LEU A 420 -6.74 9.93 -15.87
CA LEU A 420 -6.73 9.69 -14.43
C LEU A 420 -7.77 10.55 -13.69
N GLU A 421 -8.01 11.79 -14.13
CA GLU A 421 -8.99 12.71 -13.56
C GLU A 421 -10.46 12.26 -13.71
N LYS A 422 -10.70 11.19 -14.48
CA LYS A 422 -12.00 10.51 -14.56
C LYS A 422 -12.15 9.42 -13.48
N TYR A 423 -11.14 9.26 -12.63
CA TYR A 423 -11.07 8.24 -11.59
C TYR A 423 -11.27 6.80 -12.12
N PRO A 424 -10.42 6.34 -13.05
CA PRO A 424 -10.43 4.96 -13.52
C PRO A 424 -10.10 3.99 -12.38
N GLY A 425 -10.17 2.68 -12.65
CA GLY A 425 -9.97 1.63 -11.64
C GLY A 425 -8.67 1.77 -10.85
N ILE A 426 -7.58 2.22 -11.49
CA ILE A 426 -6.30 2.46 -10.81
C ILE A 426 -6.36 3.56 -9.74
N ILE A 427 -7.33 4.48 -9.78
CA ILE A 427 -7.57 5.44 -8.70
C ILE A 427 -8.64 4.93 -7.73
N HIS A 428 -9.76 4.47 -8.28
CA HIS A 428 -10.93 4.13 -7.50
C HIS A 428 -10.71 2.91 -6.60
N TRP A 429 -10.20 1.79 -7.15
CA TRP A 429 -10.11 0.54 -6.40
C TRP A 429 -9.10 0.57 -5.25
N PRO A 430 -7.87 1.11 -5.40
CA PRO A 430 -6.97 1.23 -4.25
C PRO A 430 -7.55 2.12 -3.14
N SER A 431 -8.27 3.19 -3.52
CA SER A 431 -8.95 4.07 -2.57
C SER A 431 -10.10 3.37 -1.85
N MET A 432 -10.85 2.53 -2.56
CA MET A 432 -11.91 1.71 -1.98
C MET A 432 -11.34 0.64 -1.03
N VAL A 433 -10.25 -0.04 -1.39
CA VAL A 433 -9.56 -0.98 -0.47
C VAL A 433 -9.09 -0.26 0.78
N LEU A 434 -8.49 0.93 0.62
CA LEU A 434 -8.09 1.76 1.75
C LEU A 434 -9.27 2.07 2.68
N ARG A 435 -10.40 2.54 2.14
CA ARG A 435 -11.63 2.80 2.92
C ARG A 435 -12.14 1.56 3.64
N LEU A 436 -12.31 0.44 2.93
CA LEU A 436 -12.90 -0.77 3.53
C LEU A 436 -12.01 -1.37 4.62
N THR A 437 -10.69 -1.31 4.44
CA THR A 437 -9.73 -1.79 5.45
C THR A 437 -9.67 -0.87 6.66
N ASP A 438 -9.68 0.45 6.45
CA ASP A 438 -9.80 1.46 7.51
C ASP A 438 -11.07 1.21 8.34
N ASP A 439 -12.25 1.20 7.73
CA ASP A 439 -13.53 0.98 8.40
C ASP A 439 -13.53 -0.32 9.23
N LEU A 440 -12.93 -1.41 8.72
CA LEU A 440 -12.80 -2.67 9.47
C LEU A 440 -11.96 -2.52 10.74
N GLY A 441 -10.85 -1.76 10.65
CA GLY A 441 -9.87 -1.58 11.71
C GLY A 441 -10.21 -0.48 12.72
N THR A 442 -11.02 0.51 12.34
CA THR A 442 -11.23 1.74 13.12
C THR A 442 -12.63 1.86 13.73
N THR A 443 -13.62 1.10 13.25
CA THR A 443 -15.03 1.16 13.64
C THR A 443 -15.26 1.36 15.15
N SER A 444 -14.62 0.56 16.02
CA SER A 444 -14.84 0.63 17.47
C SER A 444 -14.29 1.92 18.09
N GLY A 445 -13.26 2.51 17.51
CA GLY A 445 -12.69 3.80 17.91
C GLY A 445 -13.59 4.97 17.51
N GLU A 446 -14.11 4.95 16.28
CA GLU A 446 -14.94 6.01 15.70
C GLU A 446 -16.31 6.09 16.39
N ILE A 447 -16.97 4.95 16.65
CA ILE A 447 -18.23 4.91 17.42
C ILE A 447 -18.06 5.61 18.79
N ARG A 448 -16.93 5.38 19.48
CA ARG A 448 -16.68 5.95 20.81
C ARG A 448 -16.47 7.46 20.79
N LYS A 449 -15.94 8.01 19.69
CA LYS A 449 -15.68 9.45 19.52
C LYS A 449 -16.90 10.20 18.97
N GLY A 450 -17.86 9.45 18.41
CA GLY A 450 -19.07 9.98 17.81
C GLY A 450 -18.76 10.50 16.42
N ASP A 451 -18.93 9.63 15.43
CA ASP A 451 -18.69 9.90 14.02
C ASP A 451 -19.83 9.32 13.17
N VAL A 452 -19.83 9.62 11.87
CA VAL A 452 -20.77 9.08 10.89
C VAL A 452 -20.78 7.54 10.88
N PRO A 453 -21.93 6.87 10.65
CA PRO A 453 -21.94 5.43 10.41
C PRO A 453 -20.98 5.04 9.28
N LYS A 454 -20.08 4.10 9.55
CA LYS A 454 -19.14 3.56 8.55
C LYS A 454 -19.77 2.39 7.81
N SER A 455 -19.05 1.74 6.92
CA SER A 455 -19.58 0.67 6.08
C SER A 455 -20.21 -0.49 6.87
N ILE A 456 -19.63 -0.87 8.02
CA ILE A 456 -20.18 -1.91 8.89
C ILE A 456 -21.55 -1.51 9.42
N GLN A 457 -21.68 -0.30 9.98
CA GLN A 457 -22.93 0.19 10.56
C GLN A 457 -23.98 0.46 9.47
N CYS A 458 -23.57 1.03 8.33
CA CYS A 458 -24.39 1.18 7.12
C CYS A 458 -25.05 -0.14 6.74
N TYR A 459 -24.24 -1.19 6.61
CA TYR A 459 -24.72 -2.50 6.19
C TYR A 459 -25.60 -3.19 7.24
N MET A 460 -25.25 -3.08 8.53
CA MET A 460 -26.07 -3.61 9.62
C MET A 460 -27.46 -2.97 9.66
N HIS A 461 -27.53 -1.65 9.49
CA HIS A 461 -28.81 -0.93 9.48
C HIS A 461 -29.66 -1.25 8.25
N GLU A 462 -29.03 -1.33 7.08
CA GLU A 462 -29.71 -1.61 5.81
C GLU A 462 -30.29 -3.04 5.76
N THR A 463 -29.60 -4.02 6.33
CA THR A 463 -29.97 -5.44 6.23
C THR A 463 -30.54 -6.04 7.51
N GLY A 464 -30.33 -5.40 8.66
CA GLY A 464 -30.66 -5.95 9.98
C GLY A 464 -29.75 -7.10 10.44
N CYS A 465 -28.60 -7.32 9.79
CA CYS A 465 -27.68 -8.41 10.13
C CYS A 465 -26.83 -8.13 11.39
N SER A 466 -26.10 -9.15 11.85
CA SER A 466 -25.16 -9.01 12.96
C SER A 466 -23.87 -8.27 12.54
N GLU A 467 -23.14 -7.70 13.50
CA GLU A 467 -21.81 -7.10 13.22
C GLU A 467 -20.84 -8.13 12.62
N GLU A 468 -20.93 -9.39 13.05
CA GLU A 468 -20.09 -10.46 12.51
C GLU A 468 -20.36 -10.69 11.01
N ASP A 469 -21.63 -10.74 10.62
CA ASP A 469 -22.03 -10.91 9.22
C ASP A 469 -21.66 -9.68 8.38
N ALA A 470 -21.83 -8.47 8.94
CA ALA A 470 -21.38 -7.24 8.30
C ALA A 470 -19.87 -7.22 8.07
N ARG A 471 -19.06 -7.61 9.08
CA ARG A 471 -17.61 -7.72 8.93
C ARG A 471 -17.20 -8.76 7.88
N LYS A 472 -17.90 -9.90 7.81
CA LYS A 472 -17.69 -10.91 6.75
C LYS A 472 -18.01 -10.34 5.37
N TYR A 473 -19.12 -9.61 5.24
CA TYR A 473 -19.49 -8.94 4.00
C TYR A 473 -18.43 -7.92 3.55
N ILE A 474 -17.94 -7.06 4.45
CA ILE A 474 -16.89 -6.08 4.11
C ILE A 474 -15.58 -6.77 3.71
N LYS A 475 -15.18 -7.86 4.38
CA LYS A 475 -14.02 -8.67 3.95
C LYS A 475 -14.20 -9.27 2.56
N HIS A 476 -15.40 -9.75 2.23
CA HIS A 476 -15.71 -10.22 0.88
C HIS A 476 -15.66 -9.08 -0.14
N LEU A 477 -16.14 -7.89 0.21
CA LEU A 477 -16.08 -6.71 -0.64
C LEU A 477 -14.64 -6.26 -0.90
N ILE A 478 -13.74 -6.36 0.08
CA ILE A 478 -12.30 -6.14 -0.11
C ILE A 478 -11.74 -7.13 -1.14
N ASP A 479 -12.01 -8.43 -1.00
CA ASP A 479 -11.55 -9.45 -1.95
C ASP A 479 -12.04 -9.17 -3.38
N ALA A 480 -13.32 -8.85 -3.54
CA ALA A 480 -13.90 -8.47 -4.83
C ALA A 480 -13.25 -7.20 -5.41
N THR A 481 -12.98 -6.21 -4.56
CA THR A 481 -12.33 -4.95 -4.97
C THR A 481 -10.88 -5.18 -5.41
N LEU A 482 -10.13 -6.05 -4.72
CA LEU A 482 -8.78 -6.43 -5.08
C LEU A 482 -8.72 -7.13 -6.45
N LYS A 483 -9.70 -7.98 -6.78
CA LYS A 483 -9.82 -8.62 -8.11
C LYS A 483 -10.12 -7.60 -9.23
N LYS A 484 -11.00 -6.63 -8.96
CA LYS A 484 -11.26 -5.51 -9.89
C LYS A 484 -10.00 -4.67 -10.11
N MET A 485 -9.26 -4.40 -9.04
CA MET A 485 -7.98 -3.70 -9.10
C MET A 485 -6.95 -4.46 -9.96
N ASN A 486 -6.78 -5.77 -9.75
CA ASN A 486 -5.89 -6.61 -10.57
C ASN A 486 -6.28 -6.54 -12.06
N LYS A 487 -7.57 -6.64 -12.37
CA LYS A 487 -8.14 -6.60 -13.73
C LYS A 487 -7.84 -5.28 -14.43
N ASP A 488 -8.22 -4.16 -13.82
CA ASP A 488 -8.05 -2.85 -14.44
C ASP A 488 -6.57 -2.50 -14.59
N ILE A 489 -5.74 -2.84 -13.60
CA ILE A 489 -4.28 -2.64 -13.70
C ILE A 489 -3.65 -3.46 -14.84
N LEU A 490 -4.10 -4.71 -15.04
CA LEU A 490 -3.59 -5.57 -16.10
C LEU A 490 -4.04 -5.09 -17.50
N ILE A 491 -5.28 -4.59 -17.62
CA ILE A 491 -5.89 -4.18 -18.89
C ILE A 491 -5.47 -2.76 -19.29
N GLU A 492 -5.54 -1.80 -18.37
CA GLU A 492 -5.29 -0.37 -18.66
C GLU A 492 -3.81 -0.09 -18.95
N LYS A 493 -2.91 -1.00 -18.55
CA LYS A 493 -1.45 -0.86 -18.67
C LYS A 493 -0.96 0.55 -18.31
N PRO A 494 -1.26 1.03 -17.09
CA PRO A 494 -0.88 2.37 -16.65
C PRO A 494 0.66 2.51 -16.60
N VAL A 495 1.13 3.75 -16.55
CA VAL A 495 2.57 4.07 -16.44
C VAL A 495 3.22 3.21 -15.34
N LYS A 496 4.28 2.48 -15.68
CA LYS A 496 4.87 1.40 -14.87
C LYS A 496 5.07 1.79 -13.39
N ASN A 497 5.64 2.97 -13.13
CA ASN A 497 5.90 3.44 -11.76
C ASN A 497 4.61 3.77 -11.00
N PHE A 498 3.61 4.30 -11.70
CA PHE A 498 2.31 4.63 -11.11
C PHE A 498 1.48 3.38 -10.81
N ARG A 499 1.57 2.35 -11.66
CA ARG A 499 0.96 1.03 -11.41
C ARG A 499 1.34 0.48 -10.03
N THR A 500 2.64 0.35 -9.78
CA THR A 500 3.16 -0.20 -8.52
C THR A 500 2.76 0.67 -7.33
N THR A 501 2.85 1.99 -7.48
CA THR A 501 2.45 2.94 -6.45
C THR A 501 0.97 2.77 -6.09
N ALA A 502 0.07 2.70 -7.07
CA ALA A 502 -1.36 2.48 -6.82
C ALA A 502 -1.64 1.18 -6.08
N MET A 503 -1.00 0.07 -6.46
CA MET A 503 -1.10 -1.19 -5.73
C MET A 503 -0.56 -1.08 -4.29
N ASN A 504 0.52 -0.33 -4.12
CA ASN A 504 1.13 -0.14 -2.81
C ASN A 504 0.19 0.58 -1.84
N LEU A 505 -0.74 1.44 -2.29
CA LEU A 505 -1.75 2.04 -1.41
C LEU A 505 -2.61 0.96 -0.74
N ALA A 506 -3.10 0.01 -1.54
CA ALA A 506 -3.89 -1.10 -1.02
C ALA A 506 -3.06 -2.00 -0.08
N ARG A 507 -1.80 -2.27 -0.43
CA ARG A 507 -0.88 -3.10 0.40
C ARG A 507 -0.60 -2.46 1.76
N ILE A 508 -0.29 -1.17 1.79
CA ILE A 508 -0.01 -0.49 3.06
C ILE A 508 -1.28 -0.32 3.89
N ALA A 509 -2.46 -0.17 3.27
CA ALA A 509 -3.74 -0.16 3.97
C ALA A 509 -4.06 -1.50 4.63
N LEU A 510 -3.94 -2.60 3.87
CA LEU A 510 -4.08 -3.95 4.40
C LEU A 510 -3.12 -4.21 5.56
N CYS A 511 -1.88 -3.74 5.46
CA CYS A 511 -0.90 -3.84 6.53
C CYS A 511 -1.30 -3.01 7.76
N MET A 512 -1.60 -1.72 7.59
CA MET A 512 -1.87 -0.78 8.69
C MET A 512 -3.11 -1.18 9.50
N TYR A 513 -4.15 -1.68 8.83
CA TYR A 513 -5.43 -1.98 9.46
C TYR A 513 -5.68 -3.47 9.75
N GLN A 514 -4.69 -4.33 9.49
CA GLN A 514 -4.81 -5.79 9.62
C GLN A 514 -5.32 -6.25 10.99
N PHE A 515 -4.85 -5.60 12.05
CA PHE A 515 -5.11 -5.99 13.44
C PHE A 515 -5.83 -4.90 14.25
N GLY A 516 -6.44 -3.92 13.57
CA GLY A 516 -7.07 -2.75 14.19
C GLY A 516 -6.47 -1.43 13.71
N ASP A 517 -6.71 -0.35 14.46
CA ASP A 517 -6.24 1.00 14.11
C ASP A 517 -4.71 1.16 14.28
N GLY A 518 -3.95 0.73 13.28
CA GLY A 518 -2.49 0.88 13.23
C GLY A 518 -2.00 2.31 12.96
N PHE A 519 -2.89 3.24 12.59
CA PHE A 519 -2.56 4.63 12.33
C PHE A 519 -2.78 5.50 13.58
N GLY A 520 -4.03 5.58 14.04
CA GLY A 520 -4.49 6.47 15.11
C GLY A 520 -4.01 6.09 16.50
N ILE A 521 -3.85 4.79 16.83
CA ILE A 521 -3.43 4.32 18.16
C ILE A 521 -1.89 4.27 18.25
N PRO A 522 -1.20 5.09 19.06
CA PRO A 522 0.25 5.23 19.05
C PRO A 522 1.02 3.93 19.29
N HIS A 523 0.53 3.06 20.17
CA HIS A 523 1.24 1.85 20.62
C HIS A 523 0.82 0.56 19.89
N HIS A 524 0.13 0.67 18.75
CA HIS A 524 -0.40 -0.50 18.04
C HIS A 524 0.72 -1.46 17.56
N GLU A 525 0.47 -2.77 17.66
CA GLU A 525 1.46 -3.81 17.32
C GLU A 525 1.92 -3.77 15.87
N THR A 526 1.01 -3.52 14.93
CA THR A 526 1.29 -3.34 13.50
C THR A 526 2.46 -2.39 13.23
N LYS A 527 2.62 -1.36 14.07
CA LYS A 527 3.68 -0.37 13.90
C LYS A 527 5.05 -0.90 14.24
N LYS A 528 5.19 -1.91 15.10
CA LYS A 528 6.50 -2.47 15.46
C LYS A 528 7.28 -2.91 14.21
N ASN A 529 6.59 -3.51 13.25
CA ASN A 529 7.19 -4.00 12.01
C ASN A 529 7.61 -2.85 11.10
N LEU A 530 6.72 -1.87 10.87
CA LEU A 530 6.99 -0.68 10.05
C LEU A 530 8.10 0.21 10.64
N VAL A 531 8.06 0.47 11.95
CA VAL A 531 9.11 1.20 12.69
C VAL A 531 10.48 0.52 12.48
N SER A 532 10.50 -0.82 12.44
CA SER A 532 11.74 -1.57 12.23
C SER A 532 12.40 -1.29 10.88
N LEU A 533 11.66 -0.84 9.87
CA LEU A 533 12.23 -0.42 8.57
C LEU A 533 13.11 0.82 8.70
N ILE A 534 12.88 1.64 9.72
CA ILE A 534 13.63 2.88 9.97
C ILE A 534 14.74 2.63 11.01
N VAL A 535 14.44 1.93 12.10
CA VAL A 535 15.31 1.96 13.30
C VAL A 535 16.16 0.70 13.53
N LYS A 536 15.85 -0.41 12.85
CA LYS A 536 16.56 -1.69 13.06
C LYS A 536 17.30 -2.12 11.77
N PRO A 537 18.61 -1.87 11.64
CA PRO A 537 19.40 -2.36 10.51
C PRO A 537 19.49 -3.89 10.53
N ILE A 538 19.77 -4.48 9.37
CA ILE A 538 20.05 -5.90 9.25
C ILE A 538 21.54 -6.13 9.55
N PRO A 539 21.90 -7.06 10.45
CA PRO A 539 23.30 -7.37 10.72
C PRO A 539 24.05 -7.81 9.45
N MET A 540 25.17 -7.16 9.19
CA MET A 540 26.11 -7.57 8.14
C MET A 540 27.02 -8.70 8.67
N PRO A 541 27.54 -9.57 7.77
CA PRO A 541 28.53 -10.59 8.12
C PRO A 541 29.81 -10.03 8.76
#